data_AF-A0ABD5AYS2-F1
#
_entry.id   AF-A0ABD5AYS2-F1
#
_cell.length_a   1.000
_cell.length_b   1.000
_cell.length_c   1.000
_cell.angle_alpha   90.00
_cell.angle_beta   90.00
_cell.angle_gamma   90.00
#
_symmetry.space_group_name_H-M   'P 1'
#
loop_
_entity.id
_entity.type
_entity.pdbx_description
1 polymer ?
#
loop_
_entity_poly.entity_id
_entity_poly.type
_entity_poly.pdbx_seq_one_letter_code
_entity_poly.pdbx_strand_id
1 'polypeptide(L)' 'YMGIPVFLIFFFYHKFRYKTKKIPLNKVDLRQDVSMEEVRHHKNN' A
#
# COMPACT_ATOMS: atom_id res chain seq x y z
N TYR A 1 13.72 22.16 15.80
CA TYR A 1 12.26 22.09 15.59
C TYR A 1 11.82 22.63 14.21
N MET A 2 12.69 22.62 13.17
CA MET A 2 12.40 23.14 11.82
C MET A 2 12.15 22.05 10.75
N GLY A 3 12.43 20.78 11.04
CA GLY A 3 12.22 19.67 10.10
C GLY A 3 10.80 19.13 10.04
N ILE A 4 10.02 19.32 11.13
CA ILE A 4 8.63 18.88 11.21
C ILE A 4 7.75 19.57 10.14
N PRO A 5 7.83 20.90 9.91
CA PRO A 5 7.09 21.55 8.84
C PRO A 5 7.36 20.97 7.45
N VAL A 6 8.63 20.77 7.08
CA VAL A 6 9.02 20.23 5.78
C VAL A 6 8.55 18.78 5.61
N PHE A 7 8.74 17.97 6.67
CA PHE A 7 8.28 16.58 6.69
C PHE A 7 6.77 16.46 6.49
N LEU A 8 5.98 17.29 7.18
CA LEU A 8 4.52 17.27 7.05
C LEU A 8 4.09 17.67 5.64
N ILE A 9 4.68 18.72 5.06
CA ILE A 9 4.37 19.15 3.69
C ILE A 9 4.64 18.02 2.70
N PHE A 10 5.81 17.37 2.77
CA PHE A 10 6.14 16.25 1.90
C PHE A 10 5.21 15.05 2.11
N PHE A 11 4.93 14.71 3.36
CA PHE A 11 4.03 13.62 3.72
C PHE A 11 2.64 13.83 3.13
N PHE A 12 2.05 15.01 3.34
CA PHE A 12 0.74 15.35 2.79
C PHE A 12 0.77 15.43 1.27
N TYR A 13 1.76 16.09 0.66
CA TYR A 13 1.92 16.16 -0.78
C TYR A 13 1.89 14.76 -1.42
N HIS A 14 2.71 13.84 -0.93
CA HIS A 14 2.76 12.48 -1.46
C HIS A 14 1.46 11.72 -1.17
N LYS A 15 0.92 11.85 0.04
CA LYS A 15 -0.34 11.20 0.41
C LYS A 15 -1.51 11.60 -0.50
N PHE A 16 -1.64 12.90 -0.83
CA PHE A 16 -2.69 13.40 -1.71
C PHE A 16 -2.40 13.13 -3.18
N ARG A 17 -1.16 13.33 -3.64
CA ARG A 17 -0.74 13.12 -5.05
C ARG A 17 -0.95 11.69 -5.51
N TYR A 18 -0.58 10.72 -4.67
CA TYR A 18 -0.61 9.29 -5.00
C TYR A 18 -1.83 8.57 -4.44
N LYS A 19 -2.72 9.30 -3.74
CA LYS A 19 -3.97 8.79 -3.15
C LYS A 19 -3.76 7.43 -2.48
N THR A 20 -2.71 7.32 -1.67
CA THR A 20 -2.33 6.05 -1.04
C THR A 20 -3.53 5.48 -0.30
N LYS A 21 -4.05 4.34 -0.76
CA LYS A 21 -5.18 3.68 -0.14
C LYS A 21 -4.68 2.88 1.04
N LYS A 22 -5.23 3.11 2.24
CA LYS A 22 -5.03 2.19 3.36
C LYS A 22 -5.88 0.95 3.10
N ILE A 23 -5.23 -0.14 2.68
CA ILE A 23 -5.89 -1.44 2.56
C ILE A 23 -5.85 -2.08 3.95
N PRO A 24 -7.01 -2.37 4.56
CA PRO A 24 -7.04 -2.96 5.89
C PRO A 24 -6.54 -4.41 5.83
N LEU A 25 -5.84 -4.84 6.88
CA LEU A 25 -5.15 -6.13 6.92
C LEU A 25 -6.10 -7.32 6.72
N ASN A 26 -7.34 -7.21 7.22
CA ASN A 26 -8.38 -8.23 7.06
C ASN A 26 -8.91 -8.38 5.63
N LYS A 27 -8.52 -7.50 4.70
CA LYS A 27 -8.86 -7.59 3.27
C LYS A 27 -7.67 -8.06 2.44
N VAL A 28 -6.55 -8.42 3.07
CA VAL A 28 -5.35 -8.90 2.42
C VAL A 28 -5.10 -10.32 2.88
N ASP A 29 -4.77 -11.20 1.94
CA ASP A 29 -4.28 -12.53 2.24
C ASP A 29 -2.76 -12.46 2.47
N LEU A 30 -2.29 -12.88 3.65
CA LEU A 30 -0.88 -12.82 4.08
C LEU A 30 -0.20 -14.20 4.13
N ARG A 31 -0.85 -15.24 3.59
CA ARG A 31 -0.27 -16.58 3.51
C ARG A 31 1.07 -16.53 2.75
N GLN A 32 2.10 -17.16 3.33
CA GLN A 32 3.47 -17.18 2.78
C GLN A 32 3.74 -18.41 1.90
N ASP A 33 2.89 -19.41 1.98
CA ASP A 33 2.94 -20.68 1.26
C ASP A 33 2.36 -20.59 -0.17
N VAL A 34 1.83 -19.43 -0.56
CA VAL A 34 1.21 -19.21 -1.87
C VAL A 34 2.22 -18.60 -2.84
N SER A 35 2.43 -19.25 -3.98
CA SER A 35 3.29 -18.73 -5.04
C SER A 35 2.58 -17.63 -5.85
N MET A 36 3.33 -16.64 -6.35
CA MET A 36 2.76 -15.58 -7.19
C MET A 36 2.27 -16.06 -8.56
N GLU A 37 2.62 -17.27 -8.96
CA GLU A 37 2.12 -17.90 -10.18
C GLU A 37 0.68 -18.37 -9.98
N GLU A 38 0.41 -19.06 -8.88
CA GLU A 38 -0.93 -19.53 -8.49
C GLU A 38 -1.97 -18.39 -8.40
N VAL A 39 -1.59 -17.27 -7.78
CA VAL A 39 -2.46 -16.09 -7.63
C VAL A 39 -2.86 -15.49 -8.98
N ARG A 40 -1.97 -15.53 -9.99
CA ARG A 40 -2.26 -14.97 -11.32
C ARG A 40 -3.26 -15.81 -12.11
N HIS A 41 -3.16 -17.14 -12.02
CA HIS A 41 -4.05 -18.05 -12.73
C HIS A 41 -5.49 -17.99 -12.21
N HIS A 42 -5.69 -17.83 -10.90
CA HIS A 42 -7.02 -17.75 -10.29
C HIS A 42 -7.81 -16.48 -10.65
N LYS A 43 -7.14 -15.45 -11.19
CA LYS A 43 -7.80 -14.20 -11.62
C LYS A 43 -8.25 -14.21 -13.09
N ASN A 44 -7.73 -15.12 -13.90
CA ASN A 44 -7.98 -15.17 -15.35
C ASN A 44 -8.98 -16.28 -15.76
N ASN A 45 -9.65 -16.90 -14.78
CA ASN A 45 -10.70 -17.89 -14.91
C ASN A 45 -11.93 -17.37 -14.16
#